data_AF-A0A497LEE7-F1
#
_entry.id   AF-A0A497LEE7-F1
#
_cell.length_a   1.000
_cell.length_b   1.000
_cell.length_c   1.000
_cell.angle_alpha   90.00
_cell.angle_beta   90.00
_cell.angle_gamma   90.00
#
_symmetry.space_group_name_H-M   'P 1'
#
loop_
_entity.id
_entity.type
_entity.pdbx_description
1 polymer ?
#
loop_
_entity_poly.entity_id
_entity_poly.type
_entity_poly.pdbx_seq_one_letter_code
_entity_poly.pdbx_strand_id
1 'polypeptide(L)'
;MARGGRLMPGQEAYRKLVDVLSEREELTAEDISELTGLSGPELEAAISTLEALGLVEREEGVIRWLGQEVRGRVVIVRGKVDYVIHTPSEVRVFGLVELRATAKT
;
A
#
# COMPACT_ATOMS: atom_id res chain seq x y z
N MET A 1 -21.12 21.62 8.51
CA MET A 1 -21.40 21.84 7.07
C MET A 1 -20.12 21.57 6.30
N ALA A 2 -19.98 20.39 5.68
CA ALA A 2 -18.84 20.09 4.83
C ALA A 2 -19.07 20.73 3.45
N ARG A 3 -18.08 21.46 2.94
CA ARG A 3 -18.11 22.03 1.59
C ARG A 3 -18.08 20.88 0.58
N GLY A 4 -19.21 20.58 -0.05
CA GLY A 4 -19.26 19.75 -1.25
C GLY A 4 -18.66 20.51 -2.42
N GLY A 5 -17.33 20.51 -2.51
CA GLY A 5 -16.62 20.96 -3.70
C GLY A 5 -16.80 19.92 -4.79
N ARG A 6 -17.48 20.30 -5.89
CA ARG A 6 -17.54 19.48 -7.11
C ARG A 6 -16.11 19.26 -7.59
N LEU A 7 -15.67 18.00 -7.65
CA LEU A 7 -14.37 17.67 -8.23
C LEU A 7 -14.36 18.10 -9.71
N MET A 8 -13.21 18.54 -10.19
CA MET A 8 -13.03 18.77 -11.63
C MET A 8 -13.12 17.43 -12.35
N PRO A 9 -13.64 17.36 -13.59
CA PRO A 9 -13.85 16.08 -14.30
C PRO A 9 -12.62 15.15 -14.33
N GLY A 10 -11.42 15.70 -14.49
CA GLY A 10 -10.18 14.90 -14.43
C GLY A 10 -9.90 14.32 -13.04
N GLN A 11 -10.15 15.07 -11.97
CA GLN A 11 -9.97 14.58 -10.59
C GLN A 11 -10.93 13.45 -10.25
N GLU A 12 -12.12 13.45 -10.86
CA GLU A 12 -13.12 12.40 -10.67
C GLU A 12 -12.68 11.09 -11.33
N ALA A 13 -12.07 11.17 -12.52
CA ALA A 13 -11.51 10.00 -13.22
C ALA A 13 -10.32 9.38 -12.46
N TYR A 14 -9.39 10.18 -11.95
CA TYR A 14 -8.26 9.67 -11.15
C TYR A 14 -8.70 9.09 -9.80
N ARG A 15 -9.71 9.68 -9.16
CA ARG A 15 -10.28 9.07 -7.94
C ARG A 15 -10.89 7.72 -8.26
N LYS A 16 -11.69 7.66 -9.33
CA LYS A 16 -12.31 6.42 -9.78
C LYS A 16 -11.27 5.35 -10.05
N LEU A 17 -10.15 5.69 -10.71
CA LEU A 17 -9.02 4.77 -10.94
C LEU A 17 -8.54 4.08 -9.66
N VAL A 18 -8.28 4.86 -8.60
CA VAL A 18 -7.84 4.31 -7.31
C VAL A 18 -8.92 3.43 -6.71
N ASP A 19 -10.19 3.86 -6.76
CA ASP A 19 -11.32 3.10 -6.24
C ASP A 19 -11.42 1.73 -6.94
N VAL A 20 -11.44 1.69 -8.29
CA VAL A 20 -11.61 0.42 -9.02
C VAL A 20 -10.45 -0.55 -8.81
N LEU A 21 -9.21 -0.03 -8.76
CA LEU A 21 -8.04 -0.86 -8.48
C LEU A 21 -8.10 -1.43 -7.06
N SER A 22 -8.54 -0.63 -6.08
CA SER A 22 -8.67 -1.08 -4.70
C SER A 22 -9.78 -2.12 -4.49
N GLU A 23 -10.85 -2.06 -5.29
CA GLU A 23 -11.98 -2.96 -5.19
C GLU A 23 -11.77 -4.29 -5.92
N ARG A 24 -11.04 -4.29 -7.04
CA ARG A 24 -10.91 -5.46 -7.94
C ARG A 24 -9.55 -6.14 -7.91
N GLU A 25 -8.57 -5.51 -7.28
CA GLU A 25 -7.18 -5.97 -7.08
C GLU A 25 -6.35 -6.25 -8.34
N GLU A 26 -6.91 -6.85 -9.40
CA GLU A 26 -6.22 -7.19 -10.64
C GLU A 26 -7.07 -6.78 -11.84
N LEU A 27 -6.55 -5.89 -12.69
CA LEU A 27 -7.27 -5.38 -13.87
C LEU A 27 -6.33 -5.20 -15.06
N THR A 28 -6.85 -5.36 -16.27
CA THR A 28 -6.11 -4.96 -17.47
C THR A 28 -6.24 -3.44 -17.70
N ALA A 29 -5.36 -2.87 -18.52
CA ALA A 29 -5.49 -1.47 -18.93
C ALA A 29 -6.81 -1.20 -19.68
N GLU A 30 -7.34 -2.19 -20.40
CA GLU A 30 -8.61 -2.10 -21.10
C GLU A 30 -9.77 -2.02 -20.10
N ASP A 31 -9.80 -2.90 -19.09
CA ASP A 31 -10.81 -2.86 -18.01
C ASP A 31 -10.80 -1.50 -17.30
N ILE A 32 -9.61 -1.00 -16.95
CA ILE A 32 -9.46 0.29 -16.28
C ILE A 32 -9.98 1.42 -17.17
N SER A 33 -9.69 1.38 -18.47
CA SER A 33 -10.16 2.38 -19.43
C SER A 33 -11.69 2.40 -19.49
N GLU A 34 -12.33 1.24 -19.60
CA GLU A 34 -13.80 1.14 -19.62
C GLU A 34 -14.44 1.64 -18.32
N LEU A 35 -13.81 1.33 -17.18
CA LEU A 35 -14.36 1.65 -15.87
C LEU A 35 -14.12 3.12 -15.48
N THR A 36 -12.99 3.71 -15.85
CA THR A 36 -12.60 5.05 -15.40
C THR A 36 -12.83 6.14 -16.44
N GLY A 37 -12.87 5.78 -17.72
CA GLY A 37 -12.86 6.72 -18.84
C GLY A 37 -11.47 7.29 -19.17
N LEU A 38 -10.42 6.92 -18.41
CA LEU A 38 -9.04 7.27 -18.73
C LEU A 38 -8.55 6.41 -19.90
N SER A 39 -7.84 7.00 -20.85
CA SER A 39 -7.34 6.24 -22.01
C SER A 39 -6.01 6.78 -22.53
N GLY A 40 -5.33 5.94 -23.31
CA GLY A 40 -4.12 6.31 -24.03
C GLY A 40 -3.02 6.89 -23.11
N PRO A 41 -2.39 8.02 -23.48
CA PRO A 41 -1.29 8.59 -22.71
C PRO A 41 -1.65 8.98 -21.26
N GLU A 42 -2.91 9.35 -21.02
CA GLU A 42 -3.35 9.77 -19.69
C GLU A 42 -3.42 8.57 -18.73
N LEU A 43 -3.98 7.45 -19.20
CA LEU A 43 -4.05 6.22 -18.43
C LEU A 43 -2.66 5.66 -18.15
N GLU A 44 -1.78 5.60 -19.16
CA GLU A 44 -0.42 5.12 -18.98
C GLU A 44 0.38 6.01 -18.00
N ALA A 45 0.24 7.33 -18.09
CA ALA A 45 0.88 8.25 -17.13
C ALA A 45 0.37 8.02 -15.70
N ALA A 46 -0.94 7.77 -15.52
CA ALA A 46 -1.52 7.48 -14.22
C ALA A 46 -0.99 6.16 -13.64
N ILE A 47 -0.97 5.09 -14.45
CA ILE A 47 -0.44 3.78 -14.04
C ILE A 47 1.04 3.89 -13.69
N SER A 48 1.88 4.50 -14.53
CA SER A 48 3.30 4.70 -14.24
C SER A 48 3.53 5.51 -12.97
N THR A 49 2.66 6.47 -12.67
CA THR A 49 2.74 7.23 -11.42
C THR A 49 2.45 6.33 -10.22
N LEU A 50 1.40 5.50 -10.29
CA LEU A 50 1.06 4.55 -9.23
C LEU A 50 2.14 3.48 -9.04
N GLU A 51 2.76 3.02 -10.13
CA GLU A 51 3.85 2.06 -10.14
C GLU A 51 5.11 2.65 -9.49
N ALA A 52 5.47 3.89 -9.84
CA ALA A 52 6.59 4.62 -9.22
C ALA A 52 6.37 4.86 -7.70
N LEU A 53 5.11 4.96 -7.27
CA LEU A 53 4.74 5.05 -5.85
C LEU A 53 4.69 3.66 -5.16
N GLY A 54 4.86 2.57 -5.90
CA GLY A 54 4.78 1.20 -5.39
C GLY A 54 3.37 0.77 -4.99
N LEU A 55 2.35 1.44 -5.51
CA LEU A 55 0.93 1.15 -5.23
C LEU A 55 0.34 0.13 -6.19
N VAL A 56 0.97 -0.05 -7.35
CA VAL A 56 0.63 -1.10 -8.32
C VAL A 56 1.88 -1.78 -8.86
N GLU A 57 1.70 -2.97 -9.39
CA GLU A 57 2.70 -3.72 -10.14
C GLU A 57 2.09 -4.16 -11.48
N ARG A 58 2.87 -4.11 -12.56
CA ARG A 58 2.42 -4.50 -13.90
C ARG A 58 3.18 -5.74 -14.37
N GLU A 59 2.46 -6.84 -14.57
CA GLU A 59 3.01 -8.09 -15.09
C GLU A 59 2.10 -8.63 -16.19
N GLU A 60 2.69 -9.01 -17.33
CA GLU A 60 1.98 -9.62 -18.48
C GLU A 60 0.71 -8.86 -18.95
N GLY A 61 0.67 -7.55 -18.76
CA GLY A 61 -0.48 -6.71 -19.15
C GLY A 61 -1.58 -6.58 -18.08
N VAL A 62 -1.42 -7.24 -16.93
CA VAL A 62 -2.27 -7.10 -15.75
C VAL A 62 -1.66 -6.08 -14.79
N ILE A 63 -2.50 -5.21 -14.25
CA ILE A 63 -2.16 -4.19 -13.26
C ILE A 63 -2.73 -4.66 -11.93
N ARG A 64 -1.83 -5.01 -11.02
CA ARG A 64 -2.14 -5.52 -9.69
C ARG A 64 -2.04 -4.39 -8.66
N TRP A 65 -3.11 -4.16 -7.93
CA TRP A 65 -3.15 -3.25 -6.79
C TRP A 65 -2.37 -3.84 -5.61
N LEU A 66 -1.40 -3.09 -5.12
CA LEU A 66 -0.60 -3.44 -3.95
C LEU A 66 -1.10 -2.77 -2.66
N GLY A 67 -2.07 -1.85 -2.77
CA GLY A 67 -2.57 -1.06 -1.64
C GLY A 67 -1.81 0.22 -1.36
N GLN A 68 -2.44 1.15 -0.63
CA GLN A 68 -1.74 2.17 0.15
C GLN A 68 -1.20 1.63 1.47
N GLU A 69 -1.22 0.31 1.65
CA GLU A 69 -0.66 -0.30 2.84
C GLU A 69 0.82 0.03 2.87
N VAL A 70 1.25 0.69 3.95
CA VAL A 70 2.63 0.62 4.40
C VAL A 70 2.91 -0.87 4.46
N ARG A 71 3.49 -1.46 3.40
CA ARG A 71 3.99 -2.82 3.42
C ARG A 71 4.92 -2.82 4.61
N GLY A 72 4.43 -3.34 5.74
CA GLY A 72 5.22 -3.49 6.93
C GLY A 72 6.39 -4.32 6.49
N ARG A 73 7.54 -3.68 6.23
CA ARG A 73 8.80 -4.40 6.16
C ARG A 73 8.81 -5.16 7.47
N VAL A 74 8.68 -6.48 7.41
CA VAL A 74 8.82 -7.29 8.59
C VAL A 74 10.29 -7.16 8.98
N VAL A 75 10.56 -6.20 9.87
CA VAL A 75 11.90 -5.97 10.39
C VAL A 75 12.11 -7.03 11.45
N ILE A 76 12.77 -8.13 11.07
CA ILE A 76 13.16 -9.17 12.00
C ILE A 76 14.41 -8.69 12.75
N VAL A 77 14.21 -8.05 13.90
CA VAL A 77 15.31 -7.73 14.81
C VAL A 77 15.65 -8.98 15.61
N ARG A 78 16.86 -9.52 15.40
CA ARG A 78 17.39 -10.64 16.18
C ARG A 78 18.30 -10.10 17.27
N GLY A 79 17.80 -9.99 18.50
CA GLY A 79 18.56 -9.47 19.65
C GLY A 79 17.68 -8.91 20.77
N LYS A 80 18.29 -8.32 21.81
CA LYS A 80 17.56 -7.56 22.82
C LYS A 80 17.04 -6.26 22.20
N VAL A 81 15.75 -5.97 22.40
CA VAL A 81 15.10 -4.73 21.99
C VAL A 81 14.81 -3.95 23.26
N ASP A 82 15.47 -2.80 23.46
CA ASP A 82 15.25 -1.96 24.64
C ASP A 82 13.98 -1.11 24.50
N TYR A 83 13.66 -0.61 23.30
CA TYR A 83 12.44 0.14 23.01
C TYR A 83 12.13 0.17 21.51
N VAL A 84 10.84 0.34 21.17
CA VAL A 84 10.34 0.55 19.80
C VAL A 84 9.64 1.91 19.75
N ILE A 85 10.08 2.80 18.86
CA ILE A 85 9.59 4.20 18.79
C ILE A 85 8.40 4.36 17.84
N HIS A 86 8.24 3.46 16.87
CA HIS A 86 7.15 3.51 15.87
C HIS A 86 6.03 2.55 16.22
N THR A 87 4.78 2.92 15.93
CA THR A 87 3.60 2.07 16.11
C THR A 87 3.63 0.91 15.11
N PRO A 88 3.96 -0.33 15.53
CA PRO A 88 3.89 -1.47 14.63
C PRO A 88 2.41 -1.86 14.42
N SER A 89 2.07 -2.36 13.24
CA SER A 89 0.76 -2.94 12.96
C SER A 89 0.59 -4.30 13.65
N GLU A 90 1.67 -5.07 13.84
CA GLU A 90 1.67 -6.36 14.53
C GLU A 90 3.03 -6.60 15.23
N VAL A 91 3.02 -7.21 16.42
CA VAL A 91 4.23 -7.63 17.16
C VAL A 91 4.13 -9.10 17.54
N ARG A 92 5.13 -9.90 17.13
CA ARG A 92 5.26 -11.32 17.54
C ARG A 92 6.57 -11.51 18.33
N VAL A 93 6.46 -11.81 19.62
CA VAL A 93 7.62 -12.04 20.50
C VAL A 93 7.87 -13.54 20.63
N PHE A 94 9.10 -13.98 20.35
CA PHE A 94 9.52 -15.38 20.50
C PHE A 94 10.66 -15.49 21.51
N GLY A 95 10.50 -16.35 22.53
CA GLY A 95 11.55 -16.68 23.50
C GLY A 95 11.80 -15.61 24.57
N LEU A 96 10.95 -15.57 25.59
CA LEU A 96 11.30 -14.92 26.86
C LEU A 96 11.68 -16.00 27.86
N VAL A 97 12.97 -16.30 27.98
CA VAL A 97 13.48 -16.97 29.18
C VAL A 97 14.09 -15.88 30.05
N GLU A 98 13.49 -15.61 31.21
CA GLU A 98 14.13 -14.79 32.24
C GLU A 98 15.47 -15.45 32.63
N LEU A 99 16.58 -14.84 32.25
CA LEU A 99 17.87 -15.19 32.85
C LEU A 99 17.92 -14.53 34.24
N ARG A 100 17.50 -15.27 35.27
CA ARG A 100 17.80 -14.93 36.65
C ARG A 100 19.27 -15.25 36.93
N ALA A 101 20.12 -14.23 36.86
CA ALA A 101 21.48 -14.34 37.36
C ALA A 101 21.47 -14.10 38.89
N THR A 102 21.69 -15.17 39.66
CA THR A 102 21.98 -15.05 41.09
C THR A 102 23.46 -14.74 41.25
N ALA A 103 23.80 -13.51 41.66
CA ALA A 103 25.15 -13.23 42.11
C ALA A 103 25.39 -13.92 43.46
N LYS A 104 26.26 -14.92 43.49
CA LYS A 104 26.89 -15.41 44.72
C LYS A 104 28.31 -14.86 44.78
N THR A 105 28.50 -13.76 45.50
CA THR A 105 29.36 -13.65 46.70
C THR A 105 29.16 -12.28 47.33
#